data_AF-A0A3G6MFE6-F1
#
_entry.id   AF-A0A3G6MFE6-F1
#
_cell.length_a   1.000
_cell.length_b   1.000
_cell.length_c   1.000
_cell.angle_alpha   90.00
_cell.angle_beta   90.00
_cell.angle_gamma   90.00
#
_symmetry.space_group_name_H-M   'P 1'
#
loop_
_entity.id
_entity.type
_entity.pdbx_description
1 polymer ?
#
loop_
_entity_poly.entity_id
_entity_poly.type
_entity_poly.pdbx_seq_one_letter_code
_entity_poly.pdbx_strand_id
1 'polypeptide(L)' 'MALQICPKCKENSFTWFINGKSHLTSWSCFNCDYEAKENKIDECICENCEKRTKTKLKDKETEYWWCSNCNKISDL' A
#
# COMPACT_ATOMS: atom_id res chain seq x y z
N MET A 1 0.98 2.55 13.97
CA MET A 1 0.58 1.51 13.00
C MET A 1 -0.93 1.51 12.96
N ALA A 2 -1.50 2.04 11.87
CA ALA A 2 -2.95 2.02 11.68
C ALA A 2 -3.28 0.92 10.68
N LEU A 3 -4.29 0.11 11.00
CA LEU A 3 -4.86 -0.83 10.05
C LEU A 3 -5.44 -0.05 8.87
N GLN A 4 -5.21 -0.57 7.68
CA GLN A 4 -5.74 -0.05 6.43
C GLN A 4 -6.62 -1.11 5.78
N ILE A 5 -7.44 -0.66 4.84
CA ILE A 5 -8.32 -1.56 4.10
C ILE A 5 -7.48 -2.25 3.02
N CYS A 6 -7.48 -3.58 3.04
CA CYS A 6 -6.74 -4.36 2.08
C CYS A 6 -7.25 -4.11 0.65
N PRO A 7 -6.38 -3.79 -0.31
CA PRO A 7 -6.81 -3.58 -1.69
C PRO A 7 -7.42 -4.83 -2.33
N LYS A 8 -6.98 -6.03 -1.92
CA LYS A 8 -7.46 -7.34 -2.41
C LYS A 8 -8.78 -7.78 -1.76
N CYS A 9 -8.82 -7.93 -0.44
CA CYS A 9 -10.00 -8.51 0.24
C CYS A 9 -10.96 -7.48 0.84
N LYS A 10 -10.64 -6.18 0.78
CA LYS A 10 -11.47 -5.08 1.32
C LYS A 10 -11.73 -5.13 2.83
N GLU A 11 -11.02 -5.97 3.56
CA GLU A 11 -11.07 -6.02 5.03
C GLU A 11 -10.07 -5.05 5.64
N ASN A 12 -10.39 -4.51 6.82
CA ASN A 12 -9.50 -3.63 7.60
C ASN A 12 -8.41 -4.44 8.31
N SER A 13 -7.58 -5.12 7.53
CA SER A 13 -6.59 -6.07 8.00
C SER A 13 -5.25 -5.91 7.28
N PHE A 14 -4.99 -4.74 6.71
CA PHE A 14 -3.76 -4.45 5.98
C PHE A 14 -2.85 -3.60 6.87
N THR A 15 -1.66 -4.11 7.18
CA THR A 15 -0.65 -3.40 7.98
C THR A 15 0.62 -3.21 7.17
N TRP A 16 1.51 -2.38 7.71
CA TRP A 16 2.85 -2.22 7.19
C TRP A 16 3.91 -2.33 8.27
N PHE A 17 5.09 -2.78 7.88
CA PHE A 17 6.27 -2.91 8.73
C PHE A 17 7.51 -2.46 7.97
N ILE A 18 8.40 -1.74 8.64
CA ILE A 18 9.66 -1.29 8.03
C ILE A 18 10.71 -2.35 8.31
N ASN A 19 11.30 -2.90 7.25
CA ASN A 19 12.43 -3.80 7.42
C ASN A 19 13.69 -2.97 7.71
N GLY A 20 14.26 -3.12 8.92
CA GLY A 20 15.38 -2.31 9.40
C GLY A 20 16.66 -2.43 8.56
N LYS A 21 16.83 -3.50 7.76
CA LYS A 21 17.99 -3.67 6.88
C LYS A 21 17.89 -2.92 5.55
N SER A 22 16.68 -2.79 5.01
CA SER A 22 16.45 -2.22 3.67
C SER A 22 15.74 -0.88 3.69
N HIS A 23 15.27 -0.41 4.86
CA HIS A 23 14.41 0.77 5.02
C HIS A 23 13.12 0.76 4.16
N LEU A 24 12.86 -0.34 3.46
CA LEU A 24 11.67 -0.59 2.68
C LEU A 24 10.53 -0.93 3.64
N THR A 25 9.39 -0.29 3.40
CA THR A 25 8.15 -0.65 4.08
C THR A 25 7.53 -1.83 3.34
N SER A 26 7.27 -2.92 4.04
CA SER A 26 6.51 -4.05 3.52
C SER A 26 5.09 -3.97 4.08
N TRP A 27 4.13 -4.19 3.22
CA TRP A 27 2.71 -4.27 3.52
C TRP A 27 2.27 -5.72 3.51
N SER A 28 1.48 -6.12 4.51
CA SER A 28 0.90 -7.46 4.58
C SER A 28 -0.54 -7.42 5.11
N CYS A 29 -1.37 -8.32 4.59
CA CYS A 29 -2.73 -8.54 5.05
C CYS A 29 -2.83 -9.87 5.79
N PHE A 30 -3.28 -9.85 7.05
CA PHE A 30 -3.45 -11.07 7.85
C PHE A 30 -4.74 -11.83 7.56
N ASN A 31 -5.65 -11.28 6.74
CA ASN A 31 -6.91 -11.93 6.39
C ASN A 31 -6.84 -12.74 5.09
N CYS A 32 -6.05 -12.29 4.11
CA CYS A 32 -5.92 -12.94 2.80
C CYS A 32 -4.48 -13.23 2.38
N ASP A 33 -3.55 -13.09 3.33
CA ASP A 33 -2.10 -13.31 3.13
C ASP A 33 -1.50 -12.50 1.98
N TYR A 34 -2.14 -11.37 1.63
CA TYR A 34 -1.65 -10.49 0.58
C TYR A 34 -0.44 -9.69 1.05
N GLU A 35 0.63 -9.68 0.26
CA GLU A 35 1.87 -8.96 0.56
C GLU A 35 2.25 -8.03 -0.59
N ALA A 36 2.73 -6.83 -0.24
CA ALA A 36 3.26 -5.86 -1.19
C ALA A 36 4.42 -5.09 -0.56
N LYS A 37 5.32 -4.52 -1.36
CA LYS A 37 6.44 -3.69 -0.89
C LYS A 37 6.23 -2.26 -1.33
N GLU A 38 6.35 -1.34 -0.40
CA GLU A 38 6.33 0.09 -0.67
C GLU A 38 7.62 0.54 -1.33
N ASN A 39 7.47 1.23 -2.45
CA ASN A 39 8.56 1.94 -3.08
C ASN A 39 8.52 3.41 -2.62
N LYS A 40 9.33 3.75 -1.61
CA LYS A 40 9.36 5.06 -0.92
C LYS A 40 9.79 6.25 -1.77
N ILE A 41 10.16 6.03 -3.02
CA ILE A 41 10.80 7.05 -3.86
C ILE A 41 9.77 8.10 -4.35
N ASP A 42 8.48 7.79 -4.28
CA ASP A 42 7.48 8.49 -5.07
C ASP A 42 6.25 8.85 -4.21
N GLU A 43 6.36 9.93 -3.43
CA GLU A 43 5.23 10.54 -2.72
C GLU A 43 4.32 11.23 -3.74
N CYS A 44 3.21 10.59 -4.09
CA CYS A 44 2.28 11.12 -5.09
C CYS A 44 0.99 11.63 -4.42
N ILE A 45 0.40 12.68 -5.01
CA ILE A 45 -0.91 13.17 -4.61
C ILE A 45 -1.96 12.24 -5.22
N CYS A 46 -2.89 11.75 -4.41
CA CYS A 46 -4.03 11.01 -4.93
C CYS A 46 -4.98 11.96 -5.63
N GLU A 47 -5.23 11.75 -6.93
CA GLU A 47 -6.17 12.57 -7.71
C GLU A 47 -7.61 12.46 -7.21
N ASN A 48 -7.96 11.36 -6.51
CA ASN A 48 -9.32 11.14 -6.01
C ASN A 48 -9.61 11.82 -4.67
N CYS A 49 -8.59 12.12 -3.86
CA CYS A 49 -8.79 12.78 -2.57
C CYS A 49 -7.85 13.95 -2.29
N GLU A 50 -7.04 14.33 -3.28
CA GLU A 50 -6.09 15.46 -3.28
C GLU A 50 -5.09 15.46 -2.11
N LYS A 51 -4.91 14.29 -1.49
CA LYS A 51 -4.00 14.09 -0.35
C LYS A 51 -2.78 13.30 -0.79
N ARG A 52 -1.62 13.61 -0.19
CA ARG A 52 -0.36 12.86 -0.29
C ARG A 52 -0.45 11.53 0.47
N THR A 53 -1.33 10.67 -0.01
CA THR A 53 -1.63 9.35 0.57
C THR A 53 -1.56 8.25 -0.49
N LYS A 54 -1.11 8.59 -1.71
CA LYS A 54 -0.88 7.66 -2.80
C LYS A 54 0.53 7.09 -2.61
N THR A 55 0.59 5.78 -2.47
CA THR A 55 1.77 5.00 -2.19
C THR A 55 1.98 4.03 -3.33
N LYS A 56 3.19 3.96 -3.87
CA LYS A 56 3.52 2.97 -4.89
C LYS A 56 3.83 1.63 -4.20
N LEU A 57 3.03 0.62 -4.53
CA LEU A 57 3.17 -0.73 -3.99
C LEU A 57 3.60 -1.68 -5.12
N LYS A 58 4.53 -2.57 -4.78
CA LYS A 58 5.00 -3.64 -5.65
C LYS A 58 4.63 -4.98 -5.03
N ASP A 59 3.73 -5.71 -5.67
CA ASP A 59 3.50 -7.11 -5.31
C ASP A 59 4.41 -8.04 -6.10
N LYS A 60 4.16 -9.35 -6.03
CA LYS A 60 4.99 -10.37 -6.70
C LYS A 60 4.89 -10.29 -8.22
N GLU A 61 3.83 -9.72 -8.76
CA GLU A 61 3.49 -9.75 -10.18
C GLU A 61 3.56 -8.36 -10.81
N THR A 62 3.12 -7.31 -10.11
CA THR A 62 2.97 -5.97 -10.66
C THR A 62 3.32 -4.84 -9.68
N GLU A 63 3.54 -3.65 -10.23
CA GLU A 63 3.65 -2.39 -9.51
C GLU A 63 2.40 -1.56 -9.79
N TYR A 64 1.75 -1.11 -8.72
CA TYR A 64 0.53 -0.33 -8.81
C TYR A 64 0.55 0.81 -7.80
N TRP A 65 -0.29 1.80 -8.04
CA TRP A 65 -0.50 2.87 -7.09
C TRP A 65 -1.67 2.55 -6.19
N TRP A 66 -1.51 2.74 -4.88
CA TRP A 66 -2.58 2.56 -3.93
C TRP A 66 -2.72 3.78 -3.05
N CYS A 67 -3.93 4.27 -2.88
CA CYS A 67 -4.21 5.36 -1.96
C CYS A 67 -4.75 4.80 -0.65
N SER A 68 -4.05 5.04 0.46
CA SER A 68 -4.50 4.63 1.80
C SER A 68 -5.76 5.36 2.27
N ASN A 69 -5.98 6.60 1.82
CA ASN A 69 -7.19 7.35 2.16
C ASN A 69 -8.41 6.86 1.35
N CYS A 70 -8.25 6.58 0.07
CA CYS A 70 -9.33 6.10 -0.79
C CYS A 70 -9.53 4.58 -0.73
N ASN A 71 -8.51 3.84 -0.29
CA ASN A 71 -8.41 2.39 -0.34
C ASN A 71 -8.65 1.81 -1.76
N LYS A 72 -8.23 2.59 -2.76
CA LYS A 72 -8.33 2.25 -4.18
C LYS A 72 -6.95 2.06 -4.77
N ILE A 73 -6.85 1.07 -5.63
CA ILE A 73 -5.71 0.87 -6.52
C ILE A 73 -5.98 1.62 -7.82
N SER A 74 -4.94 2.26 -8.34
CA SER A 74 -4.88 2.83 -9.66
C SER A 74 -3.79 2.07 -10.40
N ASP A 75 -4.18 1.39 -11.47
CA ASP A 75 -3.24 0.83 -12.44
C ASP A 75 -2.52 1.98 -13.15
N LEU A 76 -1.25 1.77 -13.53
CA LEU A 76 -0.42 2.77 -14.19
C LEU A 76 -0.73 2.81 -15.69
#